data_AF-A0A238BSP0-F1
#
_entry.id   AF-A0A238BSP0-F1
#
_cell.length_a   1.000
_cell.length_b   1.000
_cell.length_c   1.000
_cell.angle_alpha   90.00
_cell.angle_beta   90.00
_cell.angle_gamma   90.00
#
_symmetry.space_group_name_H-M   'P 1'
#
loop_
_entity.id
_entity.type
_entity.pdbx_description
1 polymer ?
#
loop_
_entity_poly.entity_id
_entity_poly.type
_entity_poly.pdbx_seq_one_letter_code
_entity_poly.pdbx_strand_id
1 'polypeptide(L)' 'MIGDDIASDIGGAQKAGIRGVQVRTGKWRESWINHSIKPDLLVDDLRSAVDLLLKKKTN' A
#
# COMPACT_ATOMS: atom_id res chain seq x y z
N MET A 1 -0.75 7.20 1.53
CA MET A 1 -1.23 6.43 2.70
C MET A 1 -0.54 5.09 2.70
N ILE A 2 0.02 4.66 3.83
CA ILE A 2 0.53 3.30 4.01
C ILE A 2 -0.42 2.62 5.01
N GLY A 3 -0.94 1.43 4.66
CA GLY A 3 -1.91 0.75 5.51
C GLY A 3 -2.03 -0.75 5.21
N ASP A 4 -2.73 -1.46 6.08
CA ASP A 4 -2.89 -2.91 6.05
C ASP A 4 -4.28 -3.36 5.60
N ASP A 5 -5.25 -2.44 5.50
CA ASP A 5 -6.61 -2.72 5.06
C ASP A 5 -6.89 -2.20 3.63
N ILE A 6 -7.32 -3.08 2.74
CA ILE A 6 -7.54 -2.75 1.33
C ILE A 6 -8.72 -1.80 1.09
N ALA A 7 -9.72 -1.79 1.97
CA ALA A 7 -10.90 -0.96 1.79
C ALA A 7 -10.75 0.39 2.50
N SER A 8 -10.36 0.39 3.78
CA SER A 8 -10.26 1.64 4.55
C SER A 8 -9.03 2.44 4.18
N ASP A 9 -7.85 1.81 4.16
CA ASP A 9 -6.59 2.55 4.03
C ASP A 9 -6.30 2.83 2.57
N ILE A 10 -6.37 1.79 1.73
CA ILE A 10 -6.05 1.90 0.31
C ILE A 10 -7.21 2.54 -0.45
N GLY A 11 -8.40 1.94 -0.36
CA GLY A 11 -9.60 2.48 -1.00
C GLY A 11 -9.94 3.89 -0.55
N GLY A 12 -9.86 4.16 0.76
CA GLY A 12 -10.09 5.48 1.32
C GLY A 12 -9.08 6.52 0.82
N ALA A 13 -7.79 6.19 0.83
CA ALA A 13 -6.75 7.09 0.31
C ALA A 13 -6.95 7.41 -1.17
N GLN A 14 -7.23 6.41 -2.00
CA GLN A 14 -7.41 6.59 -3.44
C GLN A 14 -8.63 7.46 -3.76
N LYS A 15 -9.74 7.29 -3.04
CA LYS A 15 -10.92 8.17 -3.15
C LYS A 15 -10.60 9.63 -2.78
N ALA A 16 -9.61 9.85 -1.91
CA ALA A 16 -9.12 11.17 -1.54
C ALA A 16 -8.00 11.70 -2.47
N GLY A 17 -7.66 11.00 -3.55
CA GLY A 17 -6.59 11.39 -4.46
C GLY A 17 -5.17 11.14 -3.92
N ILE A 18 -5.03 10.32 -2.88
CA ILE A 18 -3.75 9.96 -2.26
C ILE A 18 -3.36 8.55 -2.70
N ARG A 19 -2.10 8.34 -3.10
CA ARG A 19 -1.57 6.99 -3.41
C ARG A 19 -1.67 6.07 -2.19
N GLY A 20 -2.19 4.86 -2.38
CA GLY A 20 -2.34 3.81 -1.39
C GLY A 20 -1.23 2.76 -1.49
N VAL A 21 -0.45 2.60 -0.42
CA VAL A 21 0.60 1.57 -0.28
C VAL A 21 0.13 0.52 0.71
N GLN A 22 -0.07 -0.70 0.24
CA GLN A 22 -0.51 -1.85 1.04
C GLN A 22 0.70 -2.57 1.63
N VAL A 23 0.71 -2.75 2.95
CA VAL A 23 1.67 -3.65 3.63
C VAL A 23 1.04 -5.00 3.92
N ARG A 24 1.83 -6.06 4.10
CA ARG A 24 1.35 -7.41 4.46
C ARG A 24 1.35 -7.69 5.96
N THR A 25 1.90 -6.80 6.78
CA THR A 25 2.00 -6.95 8.25
C THR A 25 0.71 -6.56 8.99
N GLY A 26 -0.45 -7.13 8.63
CA GLY A 26 -1.72 -6.82 9.28
C GLY A 26 -2.93 -7.55 8.68
N LYS A 27 -4.01 -6.84 8.40
CA LYS A 27 -5.27 -7.38 7.84
C LYS A 27 -5.17 -7.90 6.41
N TRP A 28 -4.04 -7.68 5.74
CA TRP A 28 -3.82 -8.15 4.38
C TRP A 28 -4.09 -9.66 4.25
N ARG A 29 -4.64 -10.05 3.09
CA ARG A 29 -4.91 -11.45 2.73
C ARG A 29 -4.54 -11.68 1.28
N GLU A 30 -4.03 -12.86 0.96
CA GLU A 30 -3.66 -13.24 -0.42
C GLU A 30 -4.85 -13.19 -1.39
N SER A 31 -6.06 -13.51 -0.90
CA SER A 31 -7.29 -13.42 -1.69
C SER A 31 -7.57 -11.99 -2.23
N TRP A 32 -6.97 -10.97 -1.63
CA TRP A 32 -7.10 -9.58 -2.09
C TRP A 32 -6.31 -9.25 -3.35
N ILE A 33 -5.45 -10.15 -3.84
CA ILE A 33 -4.81 -10.01 -5.16
C ILE A 33 -5.87 -9.81 -6.26
N ASN A 34 -7.04 -10.43 -6.11
CA ASN A 34 -8.17 -10.33 -7.05
C ASN A 34 -9.23 -9.29 -6.64
N HIS A 35 -8.96 -8.47 -5.62
CA HIS A 35 -9.89 -7.45 -5.15
C HIS A 35 -10.12 -6.33 -6.18
N SER A 36 -11.26 -5.65 -6.15
CA SER A 36 -11.59 -4.56 -7.08
C SER A 36 -10.71 -3.32 -6.89
N ILE A 37 -10.45 -2.96 -5.64
CA ILE A 37 -9.46 -1.95 -5.26
C ILE A 37 -8.06 -2.52 -5.44
N LYS A 38 -7.19 -1.81 -6.15
CA LYS A 38 -5.79 -2.18 -6.38
C LYS A 38 -4.87 -1.15 -5.73
N PRO A 39 -3.97 -1.54 -4.81
CA PRO A 39 -3.00 -0.60 -4.25
C PRO A 39 -2.02 -0.12 -5.33
N ASP A 40 -1.52 1.11 -5.16
CA ASP A 40 -0.47 1.68 -6.02
C ASP A 40 0.88 0.97 -5.81
N LEU A 41 1.09 0.41 -4.61
CA LEU A 41 2.24 -0.40 -4.26
C LEU A 41 1.84 -1.45 -3.22
N LEU A 42 2.32 -2.68 -3.37
CA LEU A 42 2.21 -3.74 -2.36
C LEU A 42 3.63 -4.12 -1.90
N VAL A 43 3.88 -4.05 -0.60
CA VAL A 43 5.16 -4.39 0.03
C VAL A 43 4.95 -5.31 1.24
N ASP A 44 6.02 -5.94 1.69
CA ASP A 44 5.94 -6.88 2.80
C ASP A 44 5.63 -6.17 4.13
N ASP A 45 6.31 -5.06 4.42
CA ASP A 45 6.17 -4.33 5.68
C ASP A 45 6.35 -2.81 5.54
N LEU A 46 6.20 -2.09 6.66
CA LEU A 46 6.35 -0.64 6.72
C LEU A 46 7.77 -0.18 6.38
N ARG A 47 8.80 -0.94 6.81
CA ARG A 47 10.20 -0.60 6.52
C ARG A 47 10.44 -0.60 5.02
N SER A 48 9.98 -1.64 4.33
CA SER A 48 10.08 -1.79 2.89
C SER A 48 9.36 -0.67 2.14
N ALA A 49 8.17 -0.26 2.62
CA ALA A 49 7.47 0.91 2.06
C ALA A 49 8.33 2.17 2.18
N VAL A 50 8.86 2.46 3.38
CA VAL A 50 9.66 3.66 3.64
C VAL A 50 10.93 3.66 2.80
N ASP A 51 11.65 2.53 2.73
CA ASP A 51 12.88 2.40 1.94
C ASP A 51 12.63 2.65 0.45
N LEU A 52 11.53 2.14 -0.11
CA LEU A 52 11.16 2.39 -1.50
C LEU A 52 10.74 3.84 -1.76
N LEU A 53 9.99 4.44 -0.83
CA LEU A 53 9.49 5.82 -0.98
C LEU A 53 10.61 6.85 -0.81
N LEU A 54 11.61 6.57 0.03
CA LEU A 54 12.71 7.48 0.34
C LEU A 54 14.00 7.17 -0.42
N LYS A 55 14.03 6.12 -1.25
CA LYS A 55 15.17 5.85 -2.14
C LYS A 55 15.46 7.11 -2.95
N LYS A 56 16.55 7.80 -2.60
CA LYS A 56 17.07 8.92 -3.39
C LYS A 56 17.26 8.40 -4.81
N LYS A 57 16.69 9.09 -5.80
CA LYS A 57 17.18 8.98 -7.17
C LYS A 57 18.66 9.37 -7.11
N THR A 58 19.55 8.39 -7.15
CA THR A 58 20.93 8.63 -7.55
C THR A 58 20.85 9.15 -8.98
N ASN A 59 21.02 10.47 -9.13
CA ASN A 59 21.36 11.08 -10.40
C ASN A 59 22.79 10.69 -10.76
#